data_AF-A0A7W8FC82-F1
#
_entry.id   AF-A0A7W8FC82-F1
#
_cell.length_a   1.000
_cell.length_b   1.000
_cell.length_c   1.000
_cell.angle_alpha   90.00
_cell.angle_beta   90.00
_cell.angle_gamma   90.00
#
_symmetry.space_group_name_H-M   'P 1'
#
loop_
_entity.id
_entity.type
_entity.pdbx_description
1 polymer ?
#
loop_
_entity_poly.entity_id
_entity_poly.type
_entity_poly.pdbx_seq_one_letter_code
_entity_poly.pdbx_strand_id
1 'polypeptide(L)'
;MELLAEYSVDAIPGRRFIEIYDADAYLADAASMDAARQQVVAGNGYHLYLHSLQPDIPARIDIRIWDTPPSVPTDAEGHTGVTVESETGTLVVNQFTYGPAGEMILPRPGVYEGHAWWAGRQAVRDYHDRVLRDLTASGQGTRLPDDWRRSPHTERYVLDLAWIRDSSPLDNEDEDEPAHRPPASPMHSASPGATTPGLIPCLRPPCPPAGTPPPPSAVGPRASWDLRSSGA
;
A
#
# COMPACT_ATOMS: atom_id res chain seq x y z
N MET A 1 -17.85 19.54 16.29
CA MET A 1 -16.54 19.19 15.74
C MET A 1 -15.47 19.48 16.77
N GLU A 2 -15.19 18.45 17.55
CA GLU A 2 -14.24 18.36 18.63
C GLU A 2 -13.25 17.25 18.28
N LEU A 3 -11.96 17.56 18.36
CA LEU A 3 -10.89 16.58 18.21
C LEU A 3 -10.79 15.78 19.51
N LEU A 4 -11.06 14.48 19.44
CA LEU A 4 -11.07 13.58 20.59
C LEU A 4 -9.69 12.97 20.84
N ALA A 5 -8.96 12.64 19.78
CA ALA A 5 -7.60 12.12 19.86
C ALA A 5 -6.83 12.43 18.57
N GLU A 6 -5.53 12.63 18.68
CA GLU A 6 -4.62 12.79 17.54
C GLU A 6 -3.34 12.00 17.80
N TYR A 7 -2.87 11.33 16.76
CA TYR A 7 -1.61 10.63 16.73
C TYR A 7 -0.89 10.99 15.45
N SER A 8 0.43 11.13 15.55
CA SER A 8 1.24 11.41 14.38
C SER A 8 2.57 10.69 14.42
N VAL A 9 2.98 10.15 13.27
CA VAL A 9 4.23 9.41 13.13
C VAL A 9 4.82 9.62 11.74
N ASP A 10 6.15 9.61 11.65
CA ASP A 10 6.84 9.58 10.38
C ASP A 10 7.15 8.12 10.01
N ALA A 11 6.74 7.69 8.83
CA ALA A 11 6.86 6.32 8.37
C ALA A 11 7.52 6.27 6.99
N ILE A 12 8.48 5.36 6.81
CA ILE A 12 9.15 5.11 5.54
C ILE A 12 8.24 4.22 4.67
N PRO A 13 7.89 4.63 3.43
CA PRO A 13 7.04 3.83 2.54
C PRO A 13 7.76 2.58 2.01
N GLY A 14 7.85 1.53 2.83
CA GLY A 14 8.43 0.25 2.45
C GLY A 14 7.73 -0.33 1.21
N ARG A 15 8.48 -0.57 0.13
CA ARG A 15 7.91 -0.94 -1.19
C ARG A 15 6.85 0.05 -1.70
N ARG A 16 6.97 1.32 -1.32
CA ARG A 16 6.01 2.42 -1.57
C ARG A 16 4.68 2.31 -0.84
N PHE A 17 4.60 1.48 0.20
CA PHE A 17 3.38 1.36 1.01
C PHE A 17 3.65 1.67 2.48
N ILE A 18 2.65 2.25 3.11
CA ILE A 18 2.49 2.33 4.56
C ILE A 18 1.15 1.68 4.87
N GLU A 19 1.11 0.88 5.92
CA GLU A 19 -0.03 0.08 6.34
C GLU A 19 -0.62 0.66 7.62
N ILE A 20 -1.95 0.71 7.71
CA ILE A 20 -2.68 1.06 8.94
C ILE A 20 -3.72 -0.03 9.18
N TYR A 21 -3.63 -0.73 10.30
CA TYR A 21 -4.51 -1.85 10.63
C TYR A 21 -4.70 -1.99 12.14
N ASP A 22 -5.75 -2.69 12.56
CA ASP A 22 -5.93 -3.08 13.96
C ASP A 22 -4.84 -4.09 14.39
N ALA A 23 -4.32 -4.00 15.61
CA ALA A 23 -3.29 -4.91 16.11
C ALA A 23 -3.58 -6.42 15.95
N ASP A 24 -4.84 -6.84 15.84
CA ASP A 24 -5.22 -8.24 15.60
C ASP A 24 -5.56 -8.61 14.14
N ALA A 25 -5.54 -7.64 13.23
CA ALA A 25 -6.00 -7.84 11.85
C ALA A 25 -5.09 -8.83 11.10
N TYR A 26 -5.71 -9.73 10.33
CA TYR A 26 -4.99 -10.66 9.46
C TYR A 26 -4.31 -9.89 8.32
N LEU A 27 -2.99 -10.03 8.22
CA LEU A 27 -2.16 -9.27 7.27
C LEU A 27 -2.15 -9.93 5.88
N ALA A 28 -2.14 -9.08 4.85
CA ALA A 28 -2.03 -9.35 3.40
C ALA A 28 -3.35 -9.33 2.61
N ASP A 29 -3.62 -8.18 1.99
CA ASP A 29 -4.66 -8.03 0.98
C ASP A 29 -4.08 -7.42 -0.31
N ALA A 30 -3.74 -8.29 -1.27
CA ALA A 30 -3.19 -7.88 -2.55
C ALA A 30 -4.18 -7.02 -3.37
N ALA A 31 -5.49 -7.26 -3.24
CA ALA A 31 -6.49 -6.49 -3.97
C ALA A 31 -6.56 -5.05 -3.44
N SER A 32 -6.51 -4.87 -2.13
CA SER A 32 -6.42 -3.54 -1.51
C SER A 32 -5.13 -2.82 -1.85
N MET A 33 -4.00 -3.53 -1.92
CA MET A 33 -2.74 -2.92 -2.40
C MET A 33 -2.83 -2.45 -3.85
N ASP A 34 -3.41 -3.26 -4.74
CA ASP A 34 -3.62 -2.90 -6.15
C ASP A 34 -4.55 -1.70 -6.29
N ALA A 35 -5.63 -1.66 -5.50
CA ALA A 35 -6.54 -0.52 -5.42
C ALA A 35 -5.84 0.74 -4.91
N ALA A 36 -4.99 0.64 -3.88
CA ALA A 36 -4.25 1.76 -3.33
C ALA A 36 -3.25 2.35 -4.33
N ARG A 37 -2.69 1.55 -5.26
CA ARG A 37 -1.86 2.10 -6.36
C ARG A 37 -2.64 3.06 -7.26
N GLN A 38 -3.94 2.82 -7.42
CA GLN A 38 -4.82 3.61 -8.28
C GLN A 38 -5.47 4.77 -7.52
N GLN A 39 -5.85 4.53 -6.27
CA GLN A 39 -6.67 5.43 -5.45
C GLN A 39 -5.88 6.17 -4.37
N VAL A 40 -4.58 5.91 -4.26
CA VAL A 40 -3.65 6.39 -3.22
C VAL A 40 -3.89 5.77 -1.86
N VAL A 41 -5.14 5.69 -1.41
CA VAL A 41 -5.56 5.02 -0.19
C VAL A 41 -6.66 4.02 -0.52
N ALA A 42 -6.51 2.77 -0.09
CA ALA A 42 -7.54 1.75 -0.20
C ALA A 42 -7.38 0.71 0.90
N GLY A 43 -8.45 -0.02 1.20
CA GLY A 43 -8.44 -1.08 2.19
C GLY A 43 -9.72 -1.89 2.18
N ASN A 44 -9.76 -2.90 3.03
CA ASN A 44 -10.87 -3.86 3.14
C ASN A 44 -11.74 -3.66 4.38
N GLY A 45 -11.59 -2.52 5.06
CA GLY A 45 -12.28 -2.25 6.32
C GLY A 45 -11.47 -2.62 7.56
N TYR A 46 -10.52 -3.55 7.50
CA TYR A 46 -9.65 -3.88 8.65
C TYR A 46 -8.22 -3.36 8.47
N HIS A 47 -7.81 -3.21 7.21
CA HIS A 47 -6.46 -2.84 6.83
C HIS A 47 -6.51 -1.83 5.69
N LEU A 48 -5.89 -0.66 5.92
CA LEU A 48 -5.70 0.41 4.95
C LEU A 48 -4.25 0.42 4.44
N TYR A 49 -4.09 0.63 3.14
CA TYR A 49 -2.82 0.81 2.46
C TYR A 49 -2.72 2.23 1.91
N LEU A 50 -1.63 2.92 2.26
CA LEU A 50 -1.26 4.24 1.75
C LEU A 50 -0.13 4.08 0.74
N HIS A 51 -0.38 4.43 -0.53
CA HIS A 51 0.60 4.30 -1.60
C HIS A 51 1.36 5.60 -1.84
N SER A 52 2.67 5.60 -1.57
CA SER A 52 3.59 6.67 -1.92
C SER A 52 4.08 6.57 -3.36
N LEU A 53 4.49 7.70 -3.93
CA LEU A 53 5.18 7.72 -5.23
C LEU A 53 6.68 7.37 -5.09
N GLN A 54 7.21 7.34 -3.86
CA GLN A 54 8.63 7.11 -3.57
C GLN A 54 8.79 6.16 -2.36
N PRO A 55 9.91 5.45 -2.22
CA PRO A 55 10.04 4.42 -1.17
C PRO A 55 10.94 4.79 0.01
N ASP A 56 11.66 5.92 -0.04
CA ASP A 56 12.84 6.14 0.81
C ASP A 56 12.72 7.33 1.78
N ILE A 57 11.96 8.36 1.41
CA ILE A 57 11.77 9.56 2.21
C ILE A 57 10.57 9.32 3.14
N PRO A 58 10.68 9.57 4.46
CA PRO A 58 9.56 9.40 5.37
C PRO A 58 8.34 10.26 4.97
N ALA A 59 7.16 9.66 5.03
CA ALA A 59 5.90 10.37 4.94
C ALA A 59 5.33 10.58 6.34
N ARG A 60 4.72 11.74 6.56
CA ARG A 60 3.99 12.07 7.78
C ARG A 60 2.61 11.44 7.73
N ILE A 61 2.30 10.61 8.74
CA ILE A 61 0.97 10.04 8.94
C ILE A 61 0.35 10.72 10.15
N ASP A 62 -0.84 11.29 9.98
CA ASP A 62 -1.65 11.81 11.09
C ASP A 62 -2.98 11.05 11.15
N ILE A 63 -3.31 10.49 12.30
CA ILE A 63 -4.58 9.82 12.57
C ILE A 63 -5.32 10.69 13.59
N ARG A 64 -6.49 11.20 13.20
CA ARG A 64 -7.28 12.15 13.98
C ARG A 64 -8.67 11.60 14.18
N ILE A 65 -9.06 11.46 15.45
CA ILE A 65 -10.36 10.98 15.86
C ILE A 65 -11.22 12.16 16.28
N TRP A 66 -12.40 12.29 15.67
CA TRP A 66 -13.34 13.38 15.86
C TRP A 66 -14.69 12.87 16.38
N ASP A 67 -15.45 13.76 16.99
CA ASP A 67 -16.90 13.58 17.20
C ASP A 67 -17.66 13.51 15.85
N THR A 68 -17.20 14.29 14.87
CA THR A 68 -17.70 14.38 13.50
C THR A 68 -16.53 14.87 12.63
N PRO A 69 -16.12 14.15 11.57
CA PRO A 69 -14.91 14.53 10.84
C PRO A 69 -15.06 15.89 10.14
N PRO A 70 -14.00 16.71 10.08
CA PRO A 70 -13.98 17.94 9.30
C PRO A 70 -14.18 17.69 7.81
N SER A 71 -14.54 18.76 7.10
CA SER A 71 -14.38 18.81 5.65
C SER A 71 -12.90 18.72 5.27
N VAL A 72 -12.61 17.99 4.20
CA VAL A 72 -11.26 17.88 3.63
C VAL A 72 -10.72 19.28 3.28
N PRO A 73 -9.44 19.59 3.59
CA PRO A 73 -8.81 20.84 3.19
C PRO A 73 -8.84 21.06 1.67
N THR A 74 -9.05 22.31 1.23
CA THR A 74 -9.13 22.65 -0.20
C THR A 74 -7.80 22.53 -0.94
N ASP A 75 -6.70 22.52 -0.20
CA ASP A 75 -5.33 22.39 -0.70
C ASP A 75 -4.81 20.94 -0.69
N ALA A 76 -5.65 19.98 -0.31
CA ALA A 76 -5.31 18.56 -0.44
C ALA A 76 -5.11 18.18 -1.92
N GLU A 77 -4.08 17.38 -2.21
CA GLU A 77 -3.84 16.84 -3.56
C GLU A 77 -4.93 15.84 -3.97
N GLY A 78 -5.56 15.20 -3.00
CA GLY A 78 -6.69 14.31 -3.19
C GLY A 78 -7.20 13.76 -1.86
N HIS A 79 -8.36 13.11 -1.93
CA HIS A 79 -8.98 12.47 -0.78
C HIS A 79 -9.86 11.30 -1.21
N THR A 80 -10.17 10.41 -0.27
CA THR A 80 -11.13 9.33 -0.43
C THR A 80 -11.84 9.03 0.89
N GLY A 81 -13.04 8.47 0.81
CA GLY A 81 -13.73 7.93 1.99
C GLY A 81 -13.02 6.67 2.47
N VAL A 82 -12.93 6.50 3.79
CA VAL A 82 -12.32 5.31 4.39
C VAL A 82 -13.14 4.81 5.57
N THR A 83 -13.08 3.50 5.76
CA THR A 83 -13.61 2.81 6.94
C THR A 83 -12.48 1.96 7.51
N VAL A 84 -12.34 1.97 8.83
CA VAL A 84 -11.44 1.08 9.57
C VAL A 84 -12.17 0.53 10.79
N GLU A 85 -12.21 -0.79 10.89
CA GLU A 85 -12.68 -1.54 12.04
C GLU A 85 -11.47 -1.89 12.90
N SER A 86 -11.58 -1.55 14.19
CA SER A 86 -10.54 -1.78 15.19
C SER A 86 -11.15 -2.47 16.40
N GLU A 87 -11.11 -3.80 16.40
CA GLU A 87 -11.66 -4.64 17.46
C GLU A 87 -10.85 -4.52 18.76
N THR A 88 -9.52 -4.39 18.66
CA THR A 88 -8.67 -4.20 19.85
C THR A 88 -8.66 -2.74 20.33
N GLY A 89 -9.10 -1.81 19.48
CA GLY A 89 -8.94 -0.37 19.72
C GLY A 89 -7.49 0.10 19.60
N THR A 90 -6.60 -0.69 18.99
CA THR A 90 -5.18 -0.33 18.77
C THR A 90 -4.87 -0.33 17.28
N LEU A 91 -4.59 0.84 16.71
CA LEU A 91 -4.14 0.96 15.33
C LEU A 91 -2.61 0.94 15.26
N VAL A 92 -2.09 0.12 14.36
CA VAL A 92 -0.66 0.00 14.07
C VAL A 92 -0.37 0.68 12.74
N VAL A 93 0.65 1.56 12.71
CA VAL A 93 1.21 2.11 11.48
C VAL A 93 2.46 1.32 11.12
N ASN A 94 2.44 0.52 10.05
CA ASN A 94 3.53 -0.36 9.65
C ASN A 94 4.21 0.07 8.35
N GLN A 95 5.52 -0.14 8.29
CA GLN A 95 6.39 0.28 7.17
C GLN A 95 6.77 -0.90 6.27
N PHE A 96 5.89 -1.91 6.18
CA PHE A 96 6.10 -3.16 5.47
C PHE A 96 7.43 -3.83 5.86
N THR A 97 8.50 -3.57 5.10
CA THR A 97 9.84 -4.15 5.29
C THR A 97 10.54 -3.71 6.58
N TYR A 98 10.17 -2.55 7.15
CA TYR A 98 10.87 -1.96 8.30
C TYR A 98 10.18 -2.20 9.65
N GLY A 99 9.02 -2.88 9.66
CA GLY A 99 8.22 -3.07 10.86
C GLY A 99 7.45 -1.82 11.29
N PRO A 100 6.83 -1.85 12.48
CA PRO A 100 5.94 -0.79 12.94
C PRO A 100 6.70 0.54 13.11
N ALA A 101 6.15 1.62 12.55
CA ALA A 101 6.57 2.99 12.83
C ALA A 101 6.02 3.45 14.18
N GLY A 102 4.84 2.99 14.55
CA GLY A 102 4.24 3.23 15.86
C GLY A 102 2.77 2.81 15.91
N GLU A 103 2.16 3.08 17.05
CA GLU A 103 0.83 2.58 17.43
C GLU A 103 0.01 3.69 18.09
N MET A 104 -1.30 3.64 17.90
CA MET A 104 -2.28 4.54 18.51
C MET A 104 -3.34 3.73 19.25
N ILE A 105 -3.58 4.09 20.51
CA ILE A 105 -4.76 3.62 21.25
C ILE A 105 -5.93 4.54 20.90
N LEU A 106 -7.00 3.96 20.37
CA LEU A 106 -8.24 4.66 20.06
C LEU A 106 -9.03 4.98 21.33
N PRO A 107 -9.89 6.02 21.33
CA PRO A 107 -10.74 6.33 22.47
C PRO A 107 -11.65 5.17 22.90
N ARG A 108 -12.01 4.30 21.94
CA ARG A 108 -12.71 3.04 22.16
C ARG A 108 -12.51 2.09 20.98
N PRO A 109 -12.70 0.78 21.15
CA PRO A 109 -12.83 -0.14 20.01
C PRO A 109 -14.07 0.13 19.16
N GLY A 110 -14.07 -0.37 17.93
CA GLY A 110 -15.22 -0.37 17.03
C GLY A 110 -14.90 0.04 15.60
N VAL A 111 -15.94 0.41 14.86
CA VAL A 111 -15.84 0.85 13.47
C VAL A 111 -15.76 2.36 13.39
N TYR A 112 -14.78 2.82 12.63
CA TYR A 112 -14.48 4.22 12.38
C TYR A 112 -14.66 4.53 10.90
N GLU A 113 -15.34 5.62 10.59
CA GLU A 113 -15.55 6.11 9.23
C GLU A 113 -15.13 7.57 9.09
N GLY A 114 -14.72 7.94 7.89
CA GLY A 114 -14.41 9.32 7.55
C GLY A 114 -13.65 9.42 6.24
N HIS A 115 -12.54 10.16 6.26
CA HIS A 115 -11.81 10.48 5.05
C HIS A 115 -10.30 10.35 5.26
N ALA A 116 -9.62 9.82 4.24
CA ALA A 116 -8.20 9.99 4.09
C ALA A 116 -7.94 11.09 3.06
N TRP A 117 -7.00 11.98 3.33
CA TRP A 117 -6.52 12.97 2.38
C TRP A 117 -4.99 13.07 2.42
N TRP A 118 -4.40 13.56 1.33
CA TRP A 118 -2.95 13.60 1.19
C TRP A 118 -2.46 14.87 0.52
N ALA A 119 -1.19 15.18 0.76
CA ALA A 119 -0.49 16.31 0.16
C ALA A 119 1.02 16.05 0.05
N GLY A 120 1.69 16.78 -0.85
CA GLY A 120 3.14 16.77 -1.01
C GLY A 120 3.71 15.55 -1.74
N ARG A 121 2.87 14.64 -2.27
CA ARG A 121 3.35 13.39 -2.88
C ARG A 121 4.19 13.65 -4.12
N GLN A 122 3.72 14.55 -4.99
CA GLN A 122 4.45 14.87 -6.22
C GLN A 122 5.73 15.65 -5.91
N ALA A 123 5.68 16.61 -4.99
CA ALA A 123 6.85 17.41 -4.62
C ALA A 123 7.98 16.56 -4.02
N VAL A 124 7.65 15.61 -3.14
CA VAL A 124 8.63 14.66 -2.59
C VAL A 124 9.13 13.69 -3.66
N ARG A 125 8.26 13.22 -4.56
CA ARG A 125 8.66 12.40 -5.71
C ARG A 125 9.67 13.11 -6.61
N ASP A 126 9.41 14.35 -6.98
CA ASP A 126 10.28 15.14 -7.84
C ASP A 126 11.64 15.41 -7.18
N TYR A 127 11.64 15.65 -5.86
CA TYR A 127 12.86 15.75 -5.07
C TYR A 127 13.67 14.45 -5.10
N HIS A 128 13.00 13.32 -4.82
CA HIS A 128 13.59 11.98 -4.82
C HIS A 128 14.25 11.66 -6.16
N ASP A 129 13.50 11.83 -7.26
CA ASP A 129 13.98 11.56 -8.61
C ASP A 129 15.17 12.47 -9.00
N ARG A 130 15.17 13.73 -8.56
CA ARG A 130 16.29 14.65 -8.79
C ARG A 130 17.56 14.19 -8.07
N VAL A 131 17.47 13.87 -6.78
CA VAL A 131 18.64 13.42 -6.00
C VAL A 131 19.23 12.13 -6.57
N LEU A 132 18.39 11.17 -6.98
CA LEU A 132 18.87 9.94 -7.63
C LEU A 132 19.56 10.22 -8.97
N ARG A 133 19.04 11.17 -9.75
CA ARG A 133 19.65 11.60 -11.02
C ARG A 133 21.01 12.25 -10.79
N ASP A 134 21.11 13.15 -9.81
CA ASP A 134 22.35 13.87 -9.47
C ASP A 134 23.41 12.90 -8.92
N LEU A 135 23.01 11.89 -8.13
CA LEU A 135 23.90 10.84 -7.67
C LEU A 135 24.48 10.03 -8.84
N THR A 136 23.61 9.64 -9.78
CA THR A 136 24.02 8.90 -10.98
C THR A 136 24.99 9.71 -11.84
N ALA A 137 24.78 11.03 -11.95
CA ALA A 137 25.63 11.91 -12.75
C ALA A 137 26.97 12.26 -12.08
N SER A 138 27.00 12.40 -10.76
CA SER A 138 28.20 12.82 -10.02
C SER A 138 29.22 11.71 -9.77
N GLY A 139 28.78 10.44 -9.78
CA GLY A 139 29.65 9.28 -9.51
C GLY A 139 30.23 9.25 -8.09
N GLN A 140 29.76 10.11 -7.17
CA GLN A 140 30.22 10.16 -5.79
C GLN A 140 29.49 9.13 -4.92
N GLY A 141 30.24 8.44 -4.06
CA GLY A 141 29.71 7.46 -3.12
C GLY A 141 28.90 8.09 -1.98
N THR A 142 27.59 7.84 -1.98
CA THR A 142 26.61 7.82 -0.87
C THR A 142 26.63 8.93 0.19
N ARG A 143 25.63 9.83 0.09
CA ARG A 143 25.04 10.62 1.21
C ARG A 143 23.51 10.50 1.29
N LEU A 144 22.92 9.51 0.62
CA LEU A 144 21.46 9.38 0.46
C LEU A 144 20.65 9.54 1.76
N PRO A 145 21.00 8.92 2.90
CA PRO A 145 20.24 9.13 4.13
C PRO A 145 20.23 10.58 4.62
N ASP A 146 21.32 11.33 4.43
CA ASP A 146 21.40 12.74 4.77
C ASP A 146 20.61 13.61 3.79
N ASP A 147 20.62 13.26 2.51
CA ASP A 147 19.87 13.98 1.47
C ASP A 147 18.35 13.79 1.67
N TRP A 148 17.89 12.58 2.01
CA TRP A 148 16.49 12.31 2.36
C TRP A 148 16.00 13.13 3.54
N ARG A 149 16.82 13.25 4.60
CA ARG A 149 16.53 14.12 5.76
C ARG A 149 16.49 15.61 5.41
N ARG A 150 17.04 16.02 4.27
CA ARG A 150 17.07 17.41 3.80
C ARG A 150 15.99 17.71 2.76
N SER A 151 15.04 16.81 2.54
CA SER A 151 13.87 17.11 1.71
C SER A 151 13.20 18.39 2.23
N PRO A 152 13.03 19.43 1.40
CA PRO A 152 12.29 20.64 1.77
C PRO A 152 10.77 20.42 1.70
N HIS A 153 10.33 19.21 1.32
CA HIS A 153 8.95 18.84 1.14
C HIS A 153 8.60 17.68 2.08
N THR A 154 7.37 17.69 2.57
CA THR A 154 6.81 16.62 3.40
C THR A 154 5.66 15.98 2.63
N GLU A 155 5.75 14.68 2.42
CA GLU A 155 4.63 13.87 1.95
C GLU A 155 3.78 13.57 3.17
N ARG A 156 2.47 13.85 3.10
CA ARG A 156 1.57 13.78 4.24
C ARG A 156 0.31 13.00 3.87
N TYR A 157 -0.10 12.11 4.76
CA TYR A 157 -1.38 11.42 4.75
C TYR A 157 -2.09 11.66 6.07
N VAL A 158 -3.37 12.03 6.00
CA VAL A 158 -4.17 12.31 7.18
C VAL A 158 -5.46 11.51 7.12
N LEU A 159 -5.77 10.81 8.21
CA LEU A 159 -7.00 10.09 8.43
C LEU A 159 -7.85 10.86 9.43
N ASP A 160 -8.96 11.43 8.96
CA ASP A 160 -9.98 12.07 9.78
C ASP A 160 -11.14 11.10 9.97
N LEU A 161 -11.25 10.53 11.16
CA LEU A 161 -12.16 9.44 11.46
C LEU A 161 -13.11 9.80 12.60
N ALA A 162 -14.32 9.26 12.57
CA ALA A 162 -15.26 9.27 13.69
C ALA A 162 -15.78 7.85 13.92
N TRP A 163 -15.96 7.51 15.20
CA TRP A 163 -16.58 6.25 15.57
C TRP A 163 -18.05 6.26 15.14
N ILE A 164 -18.52 5.18 14.54
CA ILE A 164 -19.91 5.06 14.08
C ILE A 164 -20.70 3.94 14.77
N ARG A 165 -20.04 2.84 15.15
CA ARG A 165 -20.66 1.68 15.79
C ARG A 165 -19.63 0.76 16.43
N ASP A 166 -20.09 -0.13 17.30
CA ASP A 166 -19.28 -1.24 17.79
C ASP A 166 -18.92 -2.20 16.64
N SER A 167 -17.80 -2.91 16.81
CA SER A 167 -17.43 -4.02 15.94
C SER A 167 -18.50 -5.10 16.02
N SER A 168 -18.85 -5.66 14.87
CA SER A 168 -19.77 -6.80 14.87
C SER A 168 -19.01 -7.97 15.50
N PRO A 169 -19.54 -8.64 16.54
CA PRO A 169 -18.95 -9.89 16.96
C PRO A 169 -18.98 -10.78 15.73
N LEU A 170 -17.82 -11.28 15.30
CA LEU A 170 -17.75 -12.26 14.22
C LEU A 170 -18.80 -13.31 14.55
N ASP A 171 -19.76 -13.53 13.64
CA ASP A 171 -20.58 -14.72 13.69
C ASP A 171 -19.56 -15.86 13.70
N ASN A 172 -19.38 -16.49 14.87
CA ASN A 172 -18.63 -17.72 14.96
C ASN A 172 -19.45 -18.69 14.09
N GLU A 173 -19.11 -18.81 12.81
CA GLU A 173 -19.54 -19.90 11.93
C GLU A 173 -18.88 -21.22 12.39
N ASP A 174 -18.94 -21.49 13.70
CA ASP A 174 -18.93 -22.80 14.31
C ASP A 174 -20.37 -23.11 14.79
N GLU A 175 -21.38 -22.73 13.98
CA GLU A 175 -22.71 -23.30 14.10
C GLU A 175 -22.65 -24.74 13.56
N ASP A 176 -22.45 -25.67 14.49
CA ASP A 176 -23.01 -27.01 14.52
C ASP A 176 -23.12 -27.73 13.16
N GLU A 177 -22.16 -28.61 12.85
CA GLU A 177 -22.46 -29.80 12.05
C GLU A 177 -23.13 -30.82 12.99
N PRO A 178 -24.48 -30.92 13.08
CA PRO A 178 -25.07 -32.12 13.64
C PRO A 178 -24.70 -33.25 12.69
N ALA A 179 -23.85 -34.15 13.15
CA ALA A 179 -23.52 -35.41 12.50
C ALA A 179 -24.83 -36.15 12.14
N HIS A 180 -25.38 -35.86 10.96
CA HIS A 180 -26.50 -36.56 10.41
C HIS A 180 -25.97 -37.92 9.95
N ARG A 181 -26.19 -38.91 10.82
CA ARG A 181 -26.02 -40.34 10.52
C ARG A 181 -26.40 -40.64 9.06
N PRO A 182 -25.52 -41.29 8.27
CA PRO A 182 -25.94 -41.78 6.97
C PRO A 182 -27.00 -42.89 7.16
N PRO A 183 -28.10 -42.90 6.40
CA PRO A 183 -28.95 -44.07 6.33
C PRO A 183 -28.18 -45.20 5.64
N ALA A 184 -28.22 -46.40 6.24
CA ALA A 184 -27.65 -47.61 5.67
C ALA A 184 -28.21 -47.86 4.27
N SER A 185 -27.35 -47.82 3.24
CA SER A 185 -27.68 -48.26 1.89
C SER A 185 -27.40 -49.76 1.75
N PRO A 186 -28.30 -50.55 1.15
CA PRO A 186 -28.09 -51.96 0.92
C PRO A 186 -27.15 -52.22 -0.27
N MET A 187 -26.38 -53.29 -0.14
CA MET A 187 -25.43 -53.86 -1.09
C MET A 187 -26.08 -54.46 -2.35
N HIS A 188 -25.31 -54.37 -3.45
CA HIS A 188 -25.18 -55.28 -4.61
C HIS A 188 -26.25 -55.34 -5.71
N SER A 189 -25.85 -54.93 -6.93
CA SER A 189 -25.51 -55.84 -8.08
C SER A 189 -25.09 -54.99 -9.31
N ALA A 190 -23.81 -55.01 -9.72
CA ALA A 190 -23.26 -55.74 -10.89
C ALA A 190 -23.85 -55.30 -12.27
N SER A 191 -23.15 -54.45 -13.05
CA SER A 191 -22.14 -54.77 -14.10
C SER A 191 -22.75 -54.71 -15.54
N PRO A 192 -21.98 -54.76 -16.66
CA PRO A 192 -21.33 -53.61 -17.32
C PRO A 192 -21.55 -53.53 -18.86
N GLY A 193 -21.11 -52.45 -19.51
CA GLY A 193 -20.88 -52.37 -20.97
C GLY A 193 -20.11 -51.08 -21.31
N ALA A 194 -18.83 -51.13 -21.67
CA ALA A 194 -18.29 -51.29 -23.05
C ALA A 194 -18.84 -50.19 -24.00
N THR A 195 -18.08 -49.26 -24.60
CA THR A 195 -16.92 -49.40 -25.52
C THR A 195 -16.50 -47.97 -25.95
N THR A 196 -15.30 -47.47 -25.61
CA THR A 196 -14.17 -47.06 -26.52
C THR A 196 -14.36 -45.78 -27.39
N PRO A 197 -13.33 -45.21 -28.07
CA PRO A 197 -12.72 -43.93 -27.69
C PRO A 197 -12.78 -42.84 -28.78
N GLY A 198 -12.63 -41.57 -28.40
CA GLY A 198 -12.52 -40.44 -29.34
C GLY A 198 -11.31 -39.57 -29.02
N LEU A 199 -10.28 -39.69 -29.86
CA LEU A 199 -9.05 -38.89 -29.90
C LEU A 199 -9.29 -37.46 -30.46
N ILE A 200 -8.20 -36.68 -30.43
CA ILE A 200 -7.83 -35.52 -31.27
C ILE A 200 -8.15 -34.13 -30.63
N PRO A 201 -7.32 -33.06 -30.81
CA PRO A 201 -5.94 -32.87 -30.36
C PRO A 201 -5.70 -31.47 -29.74
N CYS A 202 -4.47 -31.26 -29.27
CA CYS A 202 -3.86 -29.98 -28.89
C CYS A 202 -3.99 -28.89 -29.97
N LEU A 203 -4.33 -27.66 -29.56
CA LEU A 203 -4.01 -26.43 -30.29
C LEU A 203 -3.47 -25.38 -29.31
N ARG A 204 -2.14 -25.23 -29.29
CA ARG A 204 -1.45 -24.06 -28.71
C ARG A 204 -1.59 -22.88 -29.67
N PRO A 205 -1.88 -21.66 -29.20
CA PRO A 205 -1.64 -20.47 -30.00
C PRO A 205 -0.14 -20.09 -30.02
N PRO A 206 0.34 -19.48 -31.12
CA PRO A 206 1.76 -19.22 -31.38
C PRO A 206 2.32 -18.02 -30.62
N CYS A 207 3.60 -18.12 -30.24
CA CYS A 207 4.41 -17.00 -29.77
C CYS A 207 4.52 -15.90 -30.85
N PRO A 208 4.51 -14.61 -30.48
CA PRO A 208 4.89 -13.54 -31.38
C PRO A 208 6.42 -13.54 -31.64
N PRO A 209 6.86 -13.12 -32.85
CA PRO A 209 8.27 -13.10 -33.23
C PRO A 209 9.06 -12.01 -32.50
N ALA A 210 10.32 -12.33 -32.19
CA ALA A 210 11.32 -11.42 -31.65
C ALA A 210 11.54 -10.23 -32.60
N GLY A 211 11.13 -9.04 -32.16
CA GLY A 211 11.39 -7.76 -32.82
C GLY A 211 12.80 -7.27 -32.50
N THR A 212 13.61 -7.23 -33.56
CA THR A 212 14.79 -6.43 -33.89
C THR A 212 15.41 -5.52 -32.79
N PRO A 213 16.73 -5.59 -32.54
CA PRO A 213 17.43 -4.64 -31.68
C PRO A 213 17.51 -3.23 -32.32
N PRO A 214 17.46 -2.16 -31.51
CA PRO A 214 17.67 -0.80 -32.01
C PRO A 214 19.13 -0.58 -32.46
N PRO A 215 19.36 0.25 -33.50
CA PRO A 215 20.70 0.57 -33.98
C PRO A 215 21.48 1.46 -33.00
N PRO A 216 22.82 1.36 -32.96
CA PRO A 216 23.67 2.23 -32.15
C PRO A 216 23.85 3.58 -32.86
N SER A 217 23.46 4.68 -32.21
CA SER A 217 23.76 6.06 -32.62
C SER A 217 23.53 6.99 -31.41
N ALA A 218 24.38 7.93 -31.04
CA ALA A 218 25.64 8.37 -31.59
C ALA A 218 26.48 8.99 -30.46
N VAL A 219 27.79 8.78 -30.54
CA VAL A 219 28.80 9.46 -29.73
C VAL A 219 28.80 10.94 -30.11
N GLY A 220 28.43 11.81 -29.17
CA GLY A 220 28.61 13.27 -29.24
C GLY A 220 29.84 13.71 -28.43
N PRO A 221 30.49 14.82 -28.83
CA PRO A 221 31.91 15.06 -28.56
C PRO A 221 32.22 15.54 -27.13
N ARG A 222 33.43 15.15 -26.69
CA ARG A 222 34.16 15.67 -25.53
C ARG A 222 34.26 17.20 -25.59
N ALA A 223 33.72 17.88 -24.60
CA ALA A 223 34.11 19.25 -24.28
C ALA A 223 35.31 19.21 -23.33
N SER A 224 36.48 19.55 -23.90
CA SER A 224 37.69 19.92 -23.19
C SER A 224 37.47 21.22 -22.43
N TRP A 225 37.63 21.19 -21.10
CA TRP A 225 37.87 22.40 -20.31
C TRP A 225 39.35 22.45 -19.96
N ASP A 226 40.06 23.33 -20.65
CA ASP A 226 41.44 23.68 -20.37
C ASP A 226 41.54 24.44 -19.05
N LEU A 227 42.51 24.01 -18.24
CA LEU A 227 43.08 24.81 -17.17
C LEU A 227 43.73 26.06 -17.76
N ARG A 228 43.40 27.24 -17.20
CA ARG A 228 44.37 28.33 -17.09
C ARG A 228 44.40 28.87 -15.67
N SER A 229 45.55 28.64 -15.06
CA SER A 229 46.13 29.32 -13.92
C SER A 229 46.50 30.78 -14.28
N SER A 230 46.89 31.52 -13.22
CA SER A 230 47.43 32.89 -13.16
C SER A 230 46.37 33.94 -12.85
N GLY A 231 46.42 34.73 -11.79
CA GLY A 231 47.46 34.97 -10.79
C GLY A 231 47.32 36.42 -10.29
N ALA A 232 47.39 36.62 -8.97
CA ALA A 232 47.87 37.79 -8.21
C ALA A 232 47.41 37.64 -6.76
#